data_AF-A0AAN8VEI1-F1
#
_entry.id   AF-A0AAN8VEI1-F1
#
_cell.length_a   1.000
_cell.length_b   1.000
_cell.length_c   1.000
_cell.angle_alpha   90.00
_cell.angle_beta   90.00
_cell.angle_gamma   90.00
#
_symmetry.space_group_name_H-M   'P 1'
#
loop_
_entity.id
_entity.type
_entity.pdbx_description
1 polymer ?
#
loop_
_entity_poly.entity_id
_entity_poly.type
_entity_poly.pdbx_seq_one_letter_code
_entity_poly.pdbx_strand_id
1 'polypeptide(L)'
;MLDALDLEKFIYNYSVGDALVNLESISHEVKLEPAPDGRSISKVISKYFTKGDVVPSEEEIKAGKERVLGMTKVVEAYLIQNPDVYN
;
A
#
# COMPACT_ATOMS: atom_id res chain seq x y z
N MET A 1 6.88 -8.82 -1.65
CA MET A 1 6.43 -9.88 -2.57
C MET A 1 5.09 -9.46 -3.14
N LEU A 2 4.88 -9.58 -4.46
CA LEU A 2 3.56 -9.39 -5.06
C LEU A 2 2.77 -10.69 -4.89
N ASP A 3 1.60 -10.62 -4.28
CA ASP A 3 0.79 -11.79 -3.92
C ASP A 3 -0.36 -12.00 -4.91
N ALA A 4 -0.95 -10.91 -5.40
CA ALA A 4 -2.02 -10.96 -6.40
C ALA A 4 -2.05 -9.67 -7.24
N LEU A 5 -2.52 -9.78 -8.48
CA LEU A 5 -2.74 -8.66 -9.39
C LEU A 5 -4.00 -8.94 -10.23
N ASP A 6 -4.95 -8.02 -10.19
CA ASP A 6 -6.16 -8.00 -11.01
C ASP A 6 -6.24 -6.64 -11.71
N LEU A 7 -5.85 -6.62 -12.98
CA LEU A 7 -5.80 -5.41 -13.79
C LEU A 7 -7.20 -4.90 -14.17
N GLU A 8 -8.19 -5.79 -14.27
CA GLU A 8 -9.56 -5.41 -14.64
C GLU A 8 -10.26 -4.69 -13.49
N LYS A 9 -9.99 -5.11 -12.25
CA LYS A 9 -10.57 -4.50 -11.04
C LYS A 9 -9.67 -3.46 -10.39
N PHE A 10 -8.48 -3.23 -10.95
CA PHE A 10 -7.45 -2.35 -10.39
C PHE A 10 -7.09 -2.70 -8.93
N ILE A 11 -6.89 -4.00 -8.68
CA ILE A 11 -6.51 -4.53 -7.37
C ILE A 11 -5.11 -5.12 -7.45
N TYR A 12 -4.27 -4.82 -6.46
CA TYR A 12 -3.00 -5.50 -6.27
C TYR A 12 -2.74 -5.74 -4.79
N ASN A 13 -2.21 -6.92 -4.48
CA ASN A 13 -1.89 -7.32 -3.12
C ASN A 13 -0.40 -7.60 -3.00
N TYR A 14 0.21 -7.15 -1.93
CA TYR A 14 1.62 -7.40 -1.67
C TYR A 14 1.92 -7.58 -0.19
N SER A 15 2.94 -8.36 0.10
CA SER A 15 3.37 -8.66 1.46
C SER A 15 4.84 -8.27 1.68
N VAL A 16 5.13 -7.84 2.91
CA VAL A 16 6.47 -7.46 3.38
C VAL A 16 6.74 -8.23 4.68
N GLY A 17 7.89 -8.89 4.79
CA GLY A 17 8.21 -9.74 5.95
C GLY A 17 9.61 -9.54 6.53
N ASP A 18 10.64 -9.61 5.70
CA ASP A 18 12.04 -9.80 6.14
C ASP A 18 12.65 -8.66 6.99
N ALA A 19 12.05 -7.47 6.98
CA ALA A 19 12.58 -6.28 7.65
C ALA A 19 11.82 -5.91 8.95
N LEU A 20 11.01 -6.82 9.48
CA LEU A 20 10.10 -6.52 10.60
C LEU A 20 10.58 -7.17 11.91
N VAL A 21 10.77 -6.33 12.94
CA VAL A 21 11.27 -6.77 14.24
C VAL A 21 10.21 -7.59 14.99
N ASN A 22 9.00 -7.03 15.14
CA ASN A 22 7.91 -7.61 15.95
C ASN A 22 6.84 -8.37 15.14
N LEU A 23 6.91 -8.32 13.81
CA LEU A 23 5.91 -8.88 12.91
C LEU A 23 6.53 -10.00 12.07
N GLU A 24 5.74 -11.01 11.74
CA GLU A 24 6.08 -12.05 10.76
C GLU A 24 5.95 -11.50 9.35
N SER A 25 4.85 -10.79 9.09
CA SER A 25 4.59 -10.13 7.82
C SER A 25 3.52 -9.04 7.94
N ILE A 26 3.45 -8.18 6.93
CA ILE A 26 2.30 -7.30 6.71
C ILE A 26 1.84 -7.52 5.28
N SER A 27 0.57 -7.84 5.09
CA SER A 27 -0.06 -7.93 3.77
C SER A 27 -0.90 -6.69 3.53
N HIS A 28 -0.81 -6.15 2.33
CA HIS A 28 -1.54 -4.97 1.89
C HIS A 28 -2.42 -5.37 0.73
N GLU A 29 -3.73 -5.13 0.85
CA GLU A 29 -4.68 -5.24 -0.24
C GLU A 29 -5.01 -3.83 -0.73
N VAL A 30 -4.65 -3.54 -1.97
CA VAL A 30 -4.82 -2.20 -2.55
C VAL A 30 -5.83 -2.26 -3.67
N LYS A 31 -6.80 -1.35 -3.63
CA LYS A 31 -7.77 -1.13 -4.70
C LYS A 31 -7.78 0.33 -5.11
N LEU A 32 -7.68 0.59 -6.41
CA LEU A 32 -7.85 1.91 -6.98
C LEU A 32 -9.27 2.07 -7.53
N GLU A 33 -9.91 3.19 -7.21
CA GLU A 33 -11.26 3.51 -7.68
C GLU A 33 -11.27 4.92 -8.29
N PRO A 34 -12.05 5.17 -9.36
CA PRO A 34 -12.15 6.49 -9.95
C PRO A 34 -12.85 7.47 -9.00
N ALA A 35 -12.39 8.73 -8.98
CA ALA A 35 -13.03 9.86 -8.31
C ALA A 35 -13.72 10.78 -9.33
N PRO A 36 -14.74 11.57 -8.93
CA PRO A 36 -15.53 12.41 -9.84
C PRO A 36 -14.76 13.48 -10.64
N ASP A 37 -13.52 13.80 -10.25
CA ASP A 37 -12.70 14.88 -10.81
C ASP A 37 -11.54 14.39 -11.66
N GLY A 38 -11.60 13.13 -12.11
CA GLY A 38 -10.54 12.50 -12.88
C GLY A 38 -9.35 12.05 -12.03
N ARG A 39 -9.43 12.17 -10.69
CA ARG A 39 -8.45 11.57 -9.77
C ARG A 39 -8.83 10.12 -9.44
N SER A 40 -7.99 9.47 -8.65
CA SER A 40 -8.23 8.13 -8.11
C SER A 40 -8.25 8.14 -6.58
N ILE A 41 -9.07 7.28 -5.99
CA ILE A 41 -9.04 6.95 -4.56
C ILE A 41 -8.30 5.62 -4.40
N SER A 42 -7.25 5.60 -3.59
CA SER A 42 -6.57 4.36 -3.18
C SER A 42 -7.13 3.88 -1.84
N LYS A 43 -7.75 2.70 -1.84
CA LYS A 43 -8.20 1.99 -0.65
C LYS A 43 -7.15 0.94 -0.30
N VAL A 44 -6.57 1.04 0.89
CA VAL A 44 -5.54 0.12 1.38
C VAL A 44 -6.03 -0.55 2.64
N ILE A 45 -6.06 -1.88 2.64
CA ILE A 45 -6.29 -2.71 3.82
C ILE A 45 -4.96 -3.35 4.21
N SER A 46 -4.45 -3.02 5.40
CA SER A 46 -3.22 -3.60 5.93
C SER A 46 -3.55 -4.66 6.99
N LYS A 47 -3.07 -5.88 6.79
CA LYS A 47 -3.18 -7.00 7.72
C LYS A 47 -1.82 -7.25 8.36
N TYR A 48 -1.76 -7.17 9.68
CA TYR A 48 -0.53 -7.33 10.46
C TYR A 48 -0.50 -8.74 11.04
N PHE A 49 0.57 -9.49 10.72
CA PHE A 49 0.80 -10.82 11.24
C PHE A 49 1.93 -10.74 12.27
N THR A 50 1.62 -11.05 13.52
CA THR A 50 2.48 -10.80 14.68
C THR A 50 3.22 -12.05 15.08
N LYS A 51 4.43 -11.89 15.63
CA LYS A 51 5.16 -13.01 16.23
C LYS A 51 4.52 -13.30 17.60
N GLY A 52 3.78 -14.41 17.69
CA GLY A 52 3.01 -14.74 18.90
C GLY A 52 1.93 -13.71 19.23
N ASP A 53 1.61 -13.56 20.52
CA ASP A 53 0.49 -12.72 20.99
C ASP A 53 0.84 -11.22 21.10
N VAL A 54 1.85 -10.74 20.35
CA VAL A 54 2.21 -9.33 20.33
C VAL A 54 1.16 -8.54 19.58
N VAL A 55 0.58 -7.51 20.19
CA VAL A 55 -0.33 -6.58 19.51
C VAL A 55 0.48 -5.39 18.99
N PRO A 56 0.40 -5.03 17.69
CA PRO A 56 1.11 -3.87 17.16
C PRO A 56 0.66 -2.59 17.86
N SER A 57 1.61 -1.71 18.20
CA SER A 57 1.27 -0.42 18.81
C SER A 57 0.61 0.51 17.79
N GLU A 58 -0.13 1.51 18.27
CA GLU A 58 -0.68 2.56 17.41
C GLU A 58 0.41 3.29 16.62
N GLU A 59 1.60 3.44 17.21
CA GLU A 59 2.76 4.07 16.55
C GLU A 59 3.28 3.21 15.39
N GLU A 60 3.36 1.90 15.57
CA GLU A 60 3.77 0.96 14.51
C GLU A 60 2.77 0.97 13.36
N ILE A 61 1.46 0.97 13.67
CA ILE A 61 0.38 1.07 12.68
C ILE A 61 0.46 2.39 11.92
N LYS A 62 0.68 3.50 12.64
CA LYS A 62 0.80 4.84 12.03
C LYS A 62 2.04 4.93 11.13
N ALA A 63 3.18 4.40 11.57
CA ALA A 63 4.40 4.37 10.78
C ALA A 63 4.23 3.51 9.50
N GLY A 64 3.45 2.42 9.57
CA GLY A 64 3.05 1.64 8.39
C GLY A 64 2.26 2.48 7.40
N LYS A 65 1.22 3.19 7.88
CA LYS A 65 0.39 4.09 7.05
C LYS A 65 1.19 5.21 6.40
N GLU A 66 2.11 5.84 7.14
CA GLU A 66 2.95 6.93 6.62
C GLU A 66 3.91 6.45 5.52
N ARG A 67 4.45 5.23 5.62
CA ARG A 67 5.26 4.64 4.55
C ARG A 67 4.47 4.45 3.26
N VAL A 68 3.26 3.87 3.34
CA VAL A 68 2.39 3.69 2.17
C VAL A 68 2.07 5.04 1.54
N LEU A 69 1.70 6.04 2.34
CA LEU A 69 1.39 7.39 1.86
C LEU A 69 2.61 8.05 1.20
N GLY A 70 3.80 7.90 1.78
CA GLY A 70 5.04 8.42 1.22
C GLY A 70 5.34 7.84 -0.17
N MET A 71 5.21 6.52 -0.33
CA MET A 71 5.40 5.85 -1.62
C MET A 71 4.40 6.34 -2.67
N THR A 72 3.12 6.46 -2.32
CA THR A 72 2.09 6.97 -3.25
C THR A 72 2.40 8.39 -3.71
N LYS A 73 2.82 9.28 -2.81
CA LYS A 73 3.18 10.67 -3.16
C LYS A 73 4.36 10.76 -4.12
N VAL A 74 5.35 9.88 -3.99
CA VAL A 74 6.50 9.84 -4.90
C VAL A 74 6.06 9.44 -6.31
N VAL A 75 5.22 8.40 -6.42
CA VAL A 75 4.67 7.95 -7.71
C VAL A 75 3.81 9.05 -8.33
N GLU A 76 2.90 9.65 -7.56
CA GLU A 76 2.04 10.75 -8.02
C GLU A 76 2.87 11.93 -8.53
N ALA A 77 3.87 12.38 -7.78
CA ALA A 77 4.74 13.48 -8.19
C ALA A 77 5.53 13.16 -9.47
N TYR A 78 5.96 11.91 -9.65
CA TYR A 78 6.63 11.47 -10.87
C TYR A 78 5.69 11.51 -12.08
N LEU A 79 4.47 10.99 -11.94
CA LEU A 79 3.48 10.97 -13.03
C LEU A 79 3.05 12.39 -13.43
N ILE A 80 2.89 13.30 -12.47
CA ILE A 80 2.57 14.72 -12.75
C ILE A 80 3.67 15.39 -13.58
N GLN A 81 4.94 15.09 -13.29
CA GLN A 81 6.08 15.67 -14.02
C GLN A 81 6.31 15.01 -15.38
N ASN A 82 5.73 13.83 -15.63
CA ASN A 82 5.95 13.03 -16.83
C ASN A 82 4.60 12.55 -17.41
N PRO A 83 3.75 13.47 -17.91
CA PRO A 83 2.38 13.14 -18.32
C PRO A 83 2.31 12.11 -19.46
N ASP A 84 3.37 11.97 -20.26
CA ASP A 84 3.39 11.09 -21.44
C ASP A 84 3.90 9.67 -21.16
N VAL A 85 4.36 9.36 -19.95
CA VAL A 85 5.05 8.09 -19.66
C VAL A 85 4.12 6.87 -19.61
N TYR A 86 2.81 7.09 -19.44
CA TYR A 86 1.78 6.04 -19.43
C TYR A 86 0.51 6.44 -20.20
N ASN A 87 0.66 7.25 -21.26
CA ASN A 87 -0.42 7.67 -22.17
C ASN A 87 -0.79 6.58 -23.19
#